data_AF-A0A372KP76-F1
#
_entry.id   AF-A0A372KP76-F1
#
_cell.length_a   1.000
_cell.length_b   1.000
_cell.length_c   1.000
_cell.angle_alpha   90.00
_cell.angle_beta   90.00
_cell.angle_gamma   90.00
#
_symmetry.space_group_name_H-M   'P 1'
#
loop_
_entity.id
_entity.type
_entity.pdbx_description
1 polymer ?
#
loop_
_entity_poly.entity_id
_entity_poly.type
_entity_poly.pdbx_seq_one_letter_code
_entity_poly.pdbx_strand_id
1 'polypeptide(L)'
;MNQEEWLDYFRTVYGREPSAAEIQTALQNGDFMQAAADQDGVETPPQPAASQPETAVPQQPVNQPAEPVPSQSVAAQPMPSVQPPAKKKLKASTIIAISVVSGLILLFSILGGYAAYRYYSGKIDGVWELTYERYYDEEEEKWHTVLEEENNIEYHFFVSIENSDFSQYGYYYNKWHDGDYAEADIYLTNLFNPRYKVNPWEKTLLRASNPEAYKKKVDEVMDNFSAYYSGFDEDTVEDLKKSYIDWYNDMGEYQYKYKKSGTTLTIETYNEKGKLIDEMVFKRLSSNEAKKMVSDYEKIEENFRKKYSQYNEY
;
A
#
# COMPACT_ATOMS: atom_id res chain seq x y z
N MET A 1 -5.13 -13.65 5.69
CA MET A 1 -5.45 -12.40 6.40
C MET A 1 -6.06 -12.74 7.75
N ASN A 2 -6.05 -11.83 8.72
CA ASN A 2 -6.77 -12.03 9.98
C ASN A 2 -8.26 -11.69 9.81
N GLN A 3 -9.08 -12.00 10.82
CA GLN A 3 -10.53 -11.79 10.74
C GLN A 3 -10.91 -10.32 10.54
N GLU A 4 -10.21 -9.36 11.17
CA GLU A 4 -10.53 -7.93 11.05
C GLU A 4 -10.23 -7.39 9.64
N GLU A 5 -9.10 -7.78 9.06
CA GLU A 5 -8.73 -7.43 7.68
C GLU A 5 -9.75 -7.97 6.68
N TRP A 6 -10.25 -9.19 6.92
CA TRP A 6 -11.28 -9.79 6.08
C TRP A 6 -12.63 -9.07 6.21
N LEU A 7 -13.01 -8.66 7.43
CA LEU A 7 -14.23 -7.89 7.67
C LEU A 7 -14.16 -6.49 7.03
N ASP A 8 -13.03 -5.81 7.13
CA ASP A 8 -12.82 -4.49 6.51
C ASP A 8 -12.86 -4.57 4.97
N TYR A 9 -12.22 -5.59 4.40
CA TYR A 9 -12.32 -5.90 2.98
C TYR A 9 -13.78 -6.15 2.58
N PHE A 10 -14.50 -6.97 3.32
CA PHE A 10 -15.91 -7.28 3.02
C PHE A 10 -16.78 -6.03 3.03
N ARG A 11 -16.65 -5.17 4.05
CA ARG A 11 -17.40 -3.91 4.15
C ARG A 11 -17.07 -2.95 3.01
N THR A 12 -15.78 -2.83 2.67
CA THR A 12 -15.31 -1.95 1.60
C THR A 12 -15.83 -2.40 0.23
N VAL A 13 -15.86 -3.71 -0.03
CA VAL A 13 -16.30 -4.25 -1.33
C VAL A 13 -17.81 -4.29 -1.46
N TYR A 14 -18.52 -4.70 -0.41
CA TYR A 14 -19.96 -4.96 -0.48
C TYR A 14 -20.83 -3.87 0.17
N GLY A 15 -20.23 -2.86 0.79
CA GLY A 15 -20.93 -1.74 1.42
C GLY A 15 -21.86 -2.15 2.57
N ARG A 16 -21.66 -3.35 3.14
CA ARG A 16 -22.47 -3.90 4.22
C ARG A 16 -21.65 -4.81 5.13
N GLU A 17 -22.17 -5.07 6.32
CA GLU A 17 -21.65 -6.12 7.19
C GLU A 17 -21.86 -7.52 6.56
N PRO A 18 -20.89 -8.43 6.70
CA PRO A 18 -21.07 -9.82 6.29
C PRO A 18 -22.08 -10.54 7.18
N SER A 19 -22.85 -11.44 6.58
CA SER A 19 -23.73 -12.35 7.33
C SER A 19 -22.93 -13.46 8.00
N ALA A 20 -23.48 -14.08 9.03
CA ALA A 20 -22.84 -15.20 9.73
C ALA A 20 -22.47 -16.37 8.79
N ALA A 21 -23.30 -16.62 7.77
CA ALA A 21 -23.03 -17.66 6.77
C ALA A 21 -21.82 -17.31 5.88
N GLU A 22 -21.62 -16.03 5.56
CA GLU A 22 -20.48 -15.55 4.75
C GLU A 22 -19.18 -15.61 5.55
N ILE A 23 -19.21 -15.25 6.83
CA ILE A 23 -18.07 -15.39 7.75
C ILE A 23 -17.66 -16.87 7.84
N GLN A 24 -18.63 -17.77 8.00
CA GLN A 24 -18.34 -19.20 8.13
C GLN A 24 -17.85 -19.84 6.83
N THR A 25 -18.38 -19.40 5.69
CA THR A 25 -17.90 -19.84 4.37
C THR A 25 -16.45 -19.40 4.15
N ALA A 26 -16.13 -18.16 4.49
CA ALA A 26 -14.77 -17.64 4.38
C ALA A 26 -13.79 -18.34 5.34
N LEU A 27 -14.23 -18.70 6.55
CA LEU A 27 -13.42 -19.51 7.46
C LEU A 27 -13.16 -20.92 6.90
N GLN A 28 -14.18 -21.58 6.33
CA GLN A 28 -14.04 -22.90 5.73
C GLN A 28 -13.15 -22.90 4.49
N ASN A 29 -13.19 -21.82 3.71
CA ASN A 29 -12.35 -21.63 2.53
C ASN A 29 -10.91 -21.22 2.89
N GLY A 30 -10.64 -20.89 4.16
CA GLY A 30 -9.34 -20.42 4.62
C GLY A 30 -9.04 -18.97 4.18
N ASP A 31 -10.06 -18.19 3.82
CA ASP A 31 -9.92 -16.80 3.41
C ASP A 31 -9.33 -15.94 4.53
N PHE A 32 -9.60 -16.29 5.79
CA PHE A 32 -8.92 -15.73 6.96
C PHE A 32 -8.69 -16.80 8.03
N MET A 33 -7.71 -16.56 8.90
CA MET A 33 -7.45 -17.42 10.07
C MET A 33 -7.99 -16.76 11.32
N GLN A 34 -8.64 -17.54 12.18
CA GLN A 34 -9.06 -17.05 13.49
C GLN A 34 -7.81 -16.93 14.37
N ALA A 35 -7.53 -15.71 14.85
CA ALA A 35 -6.41 -15.50 15.75
C ALA A 35 -6.58 -16.38 16.98
N ALA A 36 -5.54 -17.13 17.35
CA ALA A 36 -5.50 -17.81 18.63
C ALA A 36 -5.61 -16.74 19.73
N ALA A 37 -6.59 -16.91 20.62
CA ALA A 37 -6.77 -16.00 21.74
C ALA A 37 -5.58 -16.14 22.70
N ASP A 38 -4.59 -15.26 22.56
CA ASP A 38 -3.68 -14.96 23.64
C ASP A 38 -4.41 -14.07 24.65
N GLN A 39 -4.40 -14.55 25.89
CA GLN A 39 -5.00 -13.91 27.05
C GLN A 39 -4.26 -12.60 27.34
N ASP A 40 -4.97 -11.46 27.26
CA ASP A 40 -4.97 -10.42 28.30
C ASP A 40 -5.90 -9.24 27.93
N GLY A 41 -6.87 -8.95 28.81
CA GLY A 41 -7.46 -7.62 29.02
C GLY A 41 -8.34 -7.01 27.91
N VAL A 42 -9.60 -7.46 27.84
CA VAL A 42 -10.69 -6.92 26.99
C VAL A 42 -11.30 -5.62 27.55
N GLU A 43 -11.58 -4.64 26.69
CA GLU A 43 -12.88 -3.94 26.66
C GLU A 43 -13.31 -3.65 25.22
N THR A 44 -14.42 -4.24 24.78
CA THR A 44 -15.13 -3.91 23.54
C THR A 44 -16.64 -3.82 23.85
N PRO A 45 -17.40 -2.84 23.32
CA PRO A 45 -18.84 -2.71 23.61
C PRO A 45 -19.69 -3.83 22.96
N PRO A 46 -20.91 -4.09 23.47
CA PRO A 46 -21.64 -5.34 23.23
C PRO A 46 -22.35 -5.39 21.87
N GLN A 47 -22.18 -6.52 21.18
CA GLN A 47 -22.99 -6.92 20.01
C GLN A 47 -24.30 -7.60 20.47
N PRO A 48 -25.45 -7.38 19.80
CA PRO A 48 -26.72 -7.98 20.20
C PRO A 48 -26.75 -9.50 20.01
N ALA A 49 -27.30 -10.20 21.00
CA ALA A 49 -27.50 -11.64 21.01
C ALA A 49 -28.42 -12.11 19.85
N ALA A 50 -27.92 -13.05 19.04
CA ALA A 50 -28.74 -13.84 18.14
C ALA A 50 -28.87 -15.26 18.69
N SER A 51 -30.12 -15.68 18.87
CA SER A 51 -30.57 -16.94 19.46
C SER A 51 -30.08 -18.19 18.71
N GLN A 52 -29.62 -19.19 19.47
CA GLN A 52 -29.45 -20.57 19.01
C GLN A 52 -30.81 -21.20 18.66
N PRO A 53 -30.86 -22.09 17.66
CA PRO A 53 -31.61 -23.32 17.74
C PRO A 53 -30.67 -24.45 18.17
N GLU A 54 -31.08 -25.19 19.21
CA GLU A 54 -30.50 -26.48 19.60
C GLU A 54 -30.39 -27.42 18.39
N THR A 55 -29.28 -28.14 18.26
CA THR A 55 -29.26 -29.38 17.49
C THR A 55 -28.36 -30.41 18.18
N ALA A 56 -28.92 -31.61 18.23
CA ALA A 56 -28.56 -32.72 19.06
C ALA A 56 -27.21 -33.39 18.70
N VAL A 57 -26.68 -34.01 19.75
CA VAL A 57 -25.57 -34.99 19.85
C VAL A 57 -25.48 -35.96 18.66
N PRO A 58 -24.27 -36.21 18.09
CA PRO A 58 -24.00 -37.38 17.26
C PRO A 58 -23.35 -38.52 18.09
N GLN A 59 -23.91 -39.73 18.04
CA GLN A 59 -23.26 -40.94 18.55
C GLN A 59 -22.61 -41.74 17.40
N GLN A 60 -21.35 -42.13 17.60
CA GLN A 60 -20.54 -42.96 16.71
C GLN A 60 -20.93 -44.45 16.75
N PRO A 61 -20.60 -45.23 15.70
CA PRO A 61 -20.87 -46.67 15.62
C PRO A 61 -19.76 -47.51 16.29
N VAL A 62 -20.14 -48.59 16.97
CA VAL A 62 -19.22 -49.62 17.47
C VAL A 62 -19.47 -50.93 16.73
N ASN A 63 -18.41 -51.49 16.13
CA ASN A 63 -18.37 -52.83 15.55
C ASN A 63 -18.00 -53.86 16.62
N GLN A 64 -18.72 -54.99 16.70
CA GLN A 64 -18.21 -56.33 17.07
C GLN A 64 -19.21 -57.42 16.64
N PRO A 65 -18.79 -58.70 16.46
CA PRO A 65 -19.38 -59.61 15.46
C PRO A 65 -20.25 -60.78 15.97
N ALA A 66 -21.12 -61.25 15.07
CA ALA A 66 -21.71 -62.58 14.81
C ALA A 66 -22.32 -63.45 15.95
N GLU A 67 -23.61 -63.80 15.82
CA GLU A 67 -24.14 -65.18 15.63
C GLU A 67 -25.67 -65.18 15.31
N PRO A 68 -26.26 -66.25 14.71
CA PRO A 68 -27.45 -66.17 13.86
C PRO A 68 -28.71 -66.89 14.40
N VAL A 69 -29.92 -66.34 14.21
CA VAL A 69 -31.20 -67.11 14.19
C VAL A 69 -32.32 -66.30 13.49
N PRO A 70 -33.45 -66.88 13.04
CA PRO A 70 -33.87 -66.85 11.63
C PRO A 70 -35.16 -66.05 11.36
N SER A 71 -35.44 -65.91 10.07
CA SER A 71 -36.55 -65.26 9.38
C SER A 71 -37.95 -65.39 10.02
N GLN A 72 -38.70 -64.28 10.06
CA GLN A 72 -40.15 -64.29 9.94
C GLN A 72 -40.62 -63.17 8.98
N SER A 73 -41.30 -63.59 7.92
CA SER A 73 -42.02 -62.71 6.99
C SER A 73 -43.32 -62.23 7.62
N VAL A 74 -43.62 -60.93 7.54
CA VAL A 74 -44.98 -60.43 7.71
C VAL A 74 -45.33 -59.57 6.50
N ALA A 75 -46.40 -60.00 5.83
CA ALA A 75 -46.94 -59.43 4.60
C ALA A 75 -47.50 -58.02 4.80
N ALA A 76 -47.42 -57.24 3.73
CA ALA A 76 -47.86 -55.86 3.62
C ALA A 76 -49.40 -55.69 3.68
N GLN A 77 -49.84 -54.53 4.18
CA GLN A 77 -51.12 -53.93 3.82
C GLN A 77 -50.87 -52.53 3.20
N PRO A 78 -51.49 -52.17 2.07
CA PRO A 78 -51.24 -50.89 1.40
C PRO A 78 -52.11 -49.76 1.98
N MET A 79 -51.52 -48.58 2.17
CA MET A 79 -52.23 -47.31 2.41
C MET A 79 -52.28 -46.48 1.10
N PRO A 80 -53.28 -45.61 0.90
CA PRO A 80 -53.50 -44.89 -0.36
C PRO A 80 -52.38 -43.89 -0.67
N SER A 81 -51.92 -43.88 -1.93
CA SER A 81 -50.91 -42.95 -2.43
C SER A 81 -51.52 -41.55 -2.63
N VAL A 82 -51.01 -40.57 -1.89
CA VAL A 82 -51.19 -39.14 -2.20
C VAL A 82 -50.08 -38.74 -3.15
N GLN A 83 -50.41 -38.48 -4.42
CA GLN A 83 -49.45 -37.97 -5.40
C GLN A 83 -49.06 -36.52 -5.06
N PRO A 84 -47.76 -36.18 -4.97
CA PRO A 84 -47.33 -34.79 -4.84
C PRO A 84 -47.54 -34.01 -6.16
N PRO A 85 -47.79 -32.69 -6.10
CA PRO A 85 -48.04 -31.88 -7.28
C PRO A 85 -46.82 -31.89 -8.22
N ALA A 86 -47.10 -32.04 -9.52
CA ALA A 86 -46.08 -32.12 -10.56
C ALA A 86 -45.19 -30.87 -10.57
N LYS A 87 -43.89 -31.03 -10.29
CA LYS A 87 -42.89 -29.97 -10.44
C LYS A 87 -42.87 -29.51 -11.91
N LYS A 88 -43.31 -28.26 -12.17
CA LYS A 88 -43.21 -27.65 -13.50
C LYS A 88 -41.74 -27.61 -13.91
N LYS A 89 -41.36 -28.42 -14.91
CA LYS A 89 -40.02 -28.43 -15.48
C LYS A 89 -39.79 -27.11 -16.23
N LEU A 90 -38.77 -26.36 -15.84
CA LEU A 90 -38.32 -25.17 -16.55
C LEU A 90 -37.90 -25.55 -17.98
N LYS A 91 -38.24 -24.70 -18.96
CA LYS A 91 -37.86 -24.92 -20.37
C LYS A 91 -36.33 -24.84 -20.49
N ALA A 92 -35.73 -25.71 -21.30
CA ALA A 92 -34.28 -25.79 -21.48
C ALA A 92 -33.64 -24.45 -21.88
N SER A 93 -34.34 -23.61 -22.64
CA SER A 93 -33.89 -22.25 -23.01
C SER A 93 -33.72 -21.31 -21.81
N THR A 94 -34.56 -21.45 -20.77
CA THR A 94 -34.45 -20.66 -19.53
C THR A 94 -33.27 -21.16 -18.69
N ILE A 95 -32.99 -22.47 -18.70
CA ILE A 95 -31.84 -23.06 -18.00
C ILE A 95 -30.52 -22.61 -18.68
N ILE A 96 -30.46 -22.62 -20.02
CA ILE A 96 -29.29 -22.15 -20.78
C ILE A 96 -29.07 -20.65 -20.57
N ALA A 97 -30.13 -19.83 -20.61
CA ALA A 97 -30.01 -18.38 -20.36
C ALA A 97 -29.49 -18.08 -18.94
N ILE A 98 -30.02 -18.76 -17.92
CA ILE A 98 -29.52 -18.63 -16.54
C ILE A 98 -28.05 -19.09 -16.46
N SER A 99 -27.68 -20.20 -17.09
CA SER A 99 -26.30 -20.70 -17.09
C SER A 99 -25.33 -19.73 -17.76
N VAL A 100 -25.71 -19.08 -18.85
CA VAL A 100 -24.89 -18.08 -19.54
C VAL A 100 -24.74 -16.82 -18.69
N VAL A 101 -25.84 -16.33 -18.08
CA VAL A 101 -25.81 -15.16 -17.21
C VAL A 101 -24.97 -15.44 -15.94
N SER A 102 -25.16 -16.60 -15.29
CA SER A 102 -24.34 -17.01 -14.14
C SER A 102 -22.87 -17.19 -14.50
N GLY A 103 -22.57 -17.77 -15.67
CA GLY A 103 -21.21 -17.88 -16.18
C GLY A 103 -20.55 -16.52 -16.41
N LEU A 104 -21.29 -15.57 -16.99
CA LEU A 104 -20.82 -14.19 -17.19
C LEU A 104 -20.59 -13.46 -15.86
N ILE A 105 -21.51 -13.59 -14.89
CA ILE A 105 -21.34 -13.02 -13.55
C ILE A 105 -20.07 -13.57 -12.89
N LEU A 106 -19.86 -14.88 -12.94
CA LEU A 106 -18.66 -15.50 -12.37
C LEU A 106 -17.37 -14.97 -13.04
N LEU A 107 -17.39 -14.82 -14.36
CA LEU A 107 -16.27 -14.27 -15.14
C LEU A 107 -15.99 -12.81 -14.77
N PHE A 108 -17.02 -11.98 -14.62
CA PHE A 108 -16.87 -10.60 -14.17
C PHE A 108 -16.43 -10.50 -12.71
N SER A 109 -16.86 -11.40 -11.82
CA SER A 109 -16.37 -11.45 -10.44
C SER A 109 -14.90 -11.86 -10.36
N ILE A 110 -14.46 -12.79 -11.20
CA ILE A 110 -13.04 -13.18 -11.27
C ILE A 110 -12.20 -12.03 -11.81
N LEU A 111 -12.61 -11.41 -12.93
CA LEU A 111 -11.89 -10.30 -13.55
C LEU A 111 -11.91 -9.03 -12.68
N GLY A 112 -13.07 -8.69 -12.13
CA GLY A 112 -13.26 -7.54 -11.24
C GLY A 112 -12.55 -7.73 -9.89
N GLY A 113 -12.62 -8.94 -9.32
CA GLY A 113 -11.91 -9.30 -8.10
C GLY A 113 -10.40 -9.26 -8.28
N TYR A 114 -9.88 -9.79 -9.40
CA TYR A 114 -8.46 -9.69 -9.75
C TYR A 114 -8.04 -8.22 -9.94
N ALA A 115 -8.86 -7.41 -10.61
CA ALA A 115 -8.54 -6.01 -10.84
C ALA A 115 -8.48 -5.21 -9.53
N ALA A 116 -9.48 -5.38 -8.65
CA ALA A 116 -9.48 -4.79 -7.33
C ALA A 116 -8.28 -5.25 -6.50
N TYR A 117 -8.00 -6.57 -6.48
CA TYR A 117 -6.84 -7.12 -5.79
C TYR A 117 -5.52 -6.51 -6.27
N ARG A 118 -5.29 -6.43 -7.58
CA ARG A 118 -4.06 -5.84 -8.15
C ARG A 118 -3.93 -4.37 -7.76
N TYR A 119 -5.02 -3.60 -7.83
CA TYR A 119 -5.02 -2.20 -7.44
C TYR A 119 -4.74 -2.01 -5.94
N TYR A 120 -5.48 -2.69 -5.05
CA TYR A 120 -5.32 -2.53 -3.60
C TYR A 120 -4.00 -3.10 -3.07
N SER A 121 -3.49 -4.20 -3.64
CA SER A 121 -2.18 -4.76 -3.26
C SER A 121 -1.01 -3.89 -3.72
N GLY A 122 -1.21 -3.07 -4.76
CA GLY A 122 -0.23 -2.06 -5.19
C GLY A 122 -0.33 -0.73 -4.44
N LYS A 123 -1.38 -0.52 -3.64
CA LYS A 123 -1.60 0.75 -2.95
C LYS A 123 -0.58 0.97 -1.83
N ILE A 124 0.10 2.12 -1.87
CA ILE A 124 1.19 2.49 -0.95
C ILE A 124 0.93 3.83 -0.22
N ASP A 125 -0.32 4.28 -0.13
CA ASP A 125 -0.68 5.50 0.60
C ASP A 125 -0.15 5.51 2.05
N GLY A 126 0.32 6.67 2.47
CA GLY A 126 0.90 6.93 3.78
C GLY A 126 2.22 7.68 3.71
N VAL A 127 2.81 7.89 4.89
CA VAL A 127 4.15 8.48 5.02
C VAL A 127 5.15 7.37 5.32
N TRP A 128 6.27 7.38 4.61
CA TRP A 128 7.31 6.37 4.71
C TRP A 128 8.67 7.04 4.88
N GLU A 129 9.43 6.63 5.89
CA GLU A 129 10.77 7.16 6.17
C GLU A 129 11.83 6.22 5.62
N LEU A 130 12.85 6.78 4.97
CA LEU A 130 13.98 6.04 4.43
C LEU A 130 14.80 5.44 5.57
N THR A 131 15.15 4.17 5.41
CA THR A 131 15.92 3.41 6.40
C THR A 131 17.19 2.81 5.81
N TYR A 132 17.26 2.70 4.49
CA TYR A 132 18.41 2.20 3.77
C TYR A 132 18.36 2.70 2.33
N GLU A 133 19.51 3.09 1.79
CA GLU A 133 19.68 3.43 0.39
C GLU A 133 21.05 2.93 -0.06
N ARG A 134 21.07 2.31 -1.24
CA ARG A 134 22.30 2.02 -1.97
C ARG A 134 22.17 2.41 -3.42
N TYR A 135 23.26 2.90 -3.99
CA TYR A 135 23.36 3.18 -5.42
C TYR A 135 24.60 2.50 -6.01
N TYR A 136 24.52 2.21 -7.30
CA TYR A 136 25.59 1.63 -8.07
C TYR A 136 26.36 2.74 -8.77
N ASP A 137 27.64 2.87 -8.45
CA ASP A 137 28.56 3.74 -9.18
C ASP A 137 29.03 3.00 -10.44
N GLU A 138 28.71 3.55 -11.61
CA GLU A 138 29.10 2.94 -12.89
C GLU A 138 30.60 3.12 -13.21
N GLU A 139 31.26 4.16 -12.67
CA GLU A 139 32.69 4.41 -12.88
C GLU A 139 33.55 3.52 -11.99
N GLU A 140 33.17 3.37 -10.72
CA GLU A 140 33.85 2.51 -9.75
C GLU A 140 33.39 1.05 -9.82
N GLU A 141 32.37 0.77 -10.64
CA GLU A 141 31.71 -0.52 -10.82
C GLU A 141 31.23 -1.20 -9.52
N LYS A 142 30.89 -0.42 -8.48
CA LYS A 142 30.55 -0.95 -7.14
C LYS A 142 29.33 -0.28 -6.51
N TRP A 143 28.78 -0.93 -5.48
CA TRP A 143 27.67 -0.40 -4.70
C TRP A 143 28.16 0.42 -3.51
N HIS A 144 27.51 1.55 -3.28
CA HIS A 144 27.70 2.42 -2.12
C HIS A 144 26.42 2.45 -1.28
N THR A 145 26.55 2.65 0.03
CA THR A 145 25.41 2.82 0.94
C THR A 145 25.42 4.26 1.47
N VAL A 146 24.28 4.95 1.43
CA VAL A 146 24.19 6.41 1.65
C VAL A 146 23.95 6.79 3.12
N LEU A 147 23.49 5.85 3.96
CA LEU A 147 23.08 6.13 5.35
C LEU A 147 24.09 5.70 6.42
N GLU A 148 25.38 5.66 6.09
CA GLU A 148 26.40 5.66 7.16
C GLU A 148 26.41 7.07 7.78
N GLU A 149 26.27 7.20 9.10
CA GLU A 149 26.34 8.48 9.82
C GLU A 149 27.72 9.12 9.60
N GLU A 150 27.88 9.82 8.48
CA GLU A 150 29.06 10.61 8.22
C GLU A 150 28.88 12.01 8.82
N ASN A 151 29.93 12.50 9.47
CA ASN A 151 30.13 13.94 9.67
C ASN A 151 29.13 14.67 10.60
N ASN A 152 28.63 14.04 11.67
CA ASN A 152 27.75 14.69 12.66
C ASN A 152 26.48 15.33 12.05
N ILE A 153 25.99 14.80 10.92
CA ILE A 153 24.75 15.26 10.29
C ILE A 153 23.72 14.14 10.41
N GLU A 154 22.56 14.46 10.97
CA GLU A 154 21.42 13.53 11.03
C GLU A 154 20.48 13.83 9.87
N TYR A 155 20.34 12.86 8.97
CA TYR A 155 19.52 12.98 7.77
C TYR A 155 18.17 12.29 7.96
N HIS A 156 17.10 13.00 7.60
CA HIS A 156 15.78 12.43 7.47
C HIS A 156 15.32 12.58 6.03
N PHE A 157 15.02 11.47 5.37
CA PHE A 157 14.37 11.45 4.07
C PHE A 157 13.07 10.67 4.19
N PHE A 158 11.99 11.20 3.64
CA PHE A 158 10.70 10.54 3.68
C PHE A 158 9.88 10.84 2.44
N VAL A 159 8.89 9.98 2.19
CA VAL A 159 7.92 10.15 1.11
C VAL A 159 6.51 10.22 1.67
N SER A 160 5.72 11.14 1.14
CA SER A 160 4.28 11.22 1.42
C SER A 160 3.51 10.81 0.18
N ILE A 161 2.63 9.85 0.34
CA ILE A 161 1.84 9.28 -0.75
C ILE A 161 0.36 9.42 -0.43
N GLU A 162 -0.33 10.23 -1.23
CA GLU A 162 -1.77 10.48 -1.10
C GLU A 162 -2.40 10.53 -2.49
N ASN A 163 -3.50 9.80 -2.70
CA ASN A 163 -4.23 9.81 -3.98
C ASN A 163 -3.32 9.55 -5.20
N SER A 164 -2.36 8.63 -5.04
CA SER A 164 -1.31 8.31 -6.02
C SER A 164 -0.32 9.44 -6.31
N ASP A 165 -0.41 10.62 -5.71
CA ASP A 165 0.69 11.58 -5.69
C ASP A 165 1.80 11.07 -4.79
N PHE A 166 3.01 11.01 -5.33
CA PHE A 166 4.21 10.61 -4.62
C PHE A 166 5.12 11.83 -4.50
N SER A 167 5.27 12.32 -3.27
CA SER A 167 6.08 13.49 -2.94
C SER A 167 7.25 13.07 -2.06
N GLN A 168 8.44 13.56 -2.40
CA GLN A 168 9.68 13.29 -1.69
C GLN A 168 10.07 14.51 -0.86
N TYR A 169 10.66 14.28 0.31
CA TYR A 169 11.09 15.31 1.22
C TYR A 169 12.36 14.85 1.95
N GLY A 170 13.24 15.80 2.23
CA GLY A 170 14.41 15.54 3.05
C GLY A 170 14.86 16.76 3.85
N TYR A 171 15.22 16.55 5.10
CA TYR A 171 15.81 17.59 5.96
C TYR A 171 16.94 16.98 6.77
N TYR A 172 17.82 17.83 7.27
CA TYR A 172 18.96 17.39 8.07
C TYR A 172 19.21 18.31 9.24
N TYR A 173 19.76 17.74 10.33
CA TYR A 173 20.26 18.49 11.47
C TYR A 173 21.78 18.53 11.42
N ASN A 174 22.32 19.74 11.35
CA ASN A 174 23.75 19.98 11.47
C ASN A 174 24.14 19.97 12.96
N LYS A 175 24.86 18.93 13.44
CA LYS A 175 25.32 18.82 14.84
C LYS A 175 26.76 19.35 15.03
N TRP A 176 27.27 20.16 14.10
CA TRP A 176 28.62 20.74 14.21
C TRP A 176 28.74 21.83 15.29
N HIS A 177 27.61 22.32 15.81
CA HIS A 177 27.57 23.22 16.95
C HIS A 177 27.17 22.45 18.22
N ASP A 178 28.07 22.40 19.22
CA ASP A 178 27.74 21.88 20.56
C ASP A 178 26.60 22.71 21.19
N GLY A 179 25.45 22.08 21.49
CA GLY A 179 24.32 22.67 22.22
C GLY A 179 22.97 22.65 21.47
N ASP A 180 21.99 23.42 21.95
CA ASP A 180 20.62 23.55 21.40
C ASP A 180 20.54 24.23 20.01
N TYR A 181 21.67 24.40 19.32
CA TYR A 181 21.82 25.12 18.04
C TYR A 181 21.96 24.17 16.84
N ALA A 182 21.48 22.93 16.94
CA ALA A 182 21.37 22.06 15.76
C ALA A 182 20.39 22.70 14.78
N GLU A 183 20.92 23.47 13.83
CA GLU A 183 20.10 24.15 12.83
C GLU A 183 19.64 23.12 11.81
N ALA A 184 18.33 22.98 11.72
CA ALA A 184 17.70 22.12 10.74
C ALA A 184 17.60 22.85 9.41
N ASP A 185 17.89 22.16 8.33
CA ASP A 185 17.80 22.70 6.98
C ASP A 185 17.18 21.67 6.03
N ILE A 186 16.76 22.13 4.85
CA ILE A 186 16.20 21.28 3.80
C ILE A 186 17.10 21.26 2.57
N TYR A 187 17.00 20.19 1.79
CA TYR A 187 17.57 20.19 0.45
C TYR A 187 16.81 21.15 -0.46
N LEU A 188 17.54 21.95 -1.24
CA LEU A 188 16.96 22.89 -2.19
C LEU A 188 16.04 22.18 -3.20
N THR A 189 16.36 20.93 -3.55
CA THR A 189 15.56 20.07 -4.43
C THR A 189 14.13 19.90 -3.93
N ASN A 190 13.87 19.92 -2.62
CA ASN A 190 12.51 19.85 -2.07
C ASN A 190 11.58 20.93 -2.62
N LEU A 191 12.11 22.12 -2.93
CA LEU A 191 11.31 23.23 -3.43
C LEU A 191 10.80 22.99 -4.85
N PHE A 192 11.49 22.18 -5.64
CA PHE A 192 11.13 21.87 -7.03
C PHE A 192 11.01 20.38 -7.31
N ASN A 193 10.90 19.54 -6.28
CA ASN A 193 11.02 18.08 -6.39
C ASN A 193 10.16 17.49 -7.53
N PRO A 194 10.73 16.54 -8.30
CA PRO A 194 9.98 15.81 -9.32
C PRO A 194 8.73 15.22 -8.69
N ARG A 195 7.56 15.51 -9.27
CA ARG A 195 6.35 14.80 -8.85
C ARG A 195 6.33 13.45 -9.54
N TYR A 196 6.04 12.42 -8.77
CA TYR A 196 5.75 11.08 -9.30
C TYR A 196 4.28 10.74 -9.08
N LYS A 197 3.75 9.87 -9.93
CA LYS A 197 2.46 9.21 -9.75
C LYS A 197 2.69 7.74 -9.51
N VAL A 198 2.08 7.22 -8.46
CA VAL A 198 2.04 5.78 -8.18
C VAL A 198 1.13 5.11 -9.22
N ASN A 199 1.65 4.10 -9.91
CA ASN A 199 0.86 3.16 -10.68
C ASN A 199 0.68 1.87 -9.86
N PRO A 200 -0.43 1.72 -9.10
CA PRO A 200 -0.67 0.53 -8.27
C PRO A 200 -0.81 -0.75 -9.07
N TRP A 201 -1.22 -0.66 -10.33
CA TRP A 201 -1.43 -1.83 -11.16
C TRP A 201 -0.11 -2.49 -11.57
N GLU A 202 0.81 -1.71 -12.12
CA GLU A 202 2.13 -2.20 -12.55
C GLU A 202 3.18 -2.14 -11.43
N LYS A 203 2.83 -1.56 -10.28
CA LYS A 203 3.74 -1.29 -9.17
C LYS A 203 4.97 -0.49 -9.62
N THR A 204 4.70 0.59 -10.35
CA THR A 204 5.72 1.51 -10.87
C THR A 204 5.47 2.94 -10.42
N LEU A 205 6.51 3.77 -10.45
CA LEU A 205 6.37 5.22 -10.31
C LEU A 205 6.51 5.85 -11.69
N LEU A 206 5.54 6.68 -12.04
CA LEU A 206 5.50 7.41 -13.29
C LEU A 206 5.87 8.86 -13.04
N ARG A 207 6.70 9.44 -13.89
CA ARG A 207 6.97 10.88 -13.87
C ARG A 207 5.65 11.64 -14.08
N ALA A 208 5.32 12.54 -13.15
CA ALA A 208 4.07 13.30 -13.19
C ALA A 208 4.24 14.68 -13.85
N SER A 209 5.42 15.29 -13.73
CA SER A 209 5.70 16.61 -14.31
C SER A 209 6.16 16.50 -15.77
N ASN A 210 5.79 17.49 -16.57
CA ASN A 210 6.39 17.70 -17.89
C ASN A 210 7.73 18.45 -17.72
N PRO A 211 8.79 18.14 -18.50
CA PRO A 211 10.10 18.82 -18.43
C PRO A 211 10.04 20.35 -18.43
N GLU A 212 9.18 20.96 -19.25
CA GLU A 212 9.02 22.42 -19.30
C GLU A 212 8.46 22.99 -17.99
N ALA A 213 7.52 22.27 -17.36
CA ALA A 213 6.95 22.68 -16.09
C ALA A 213 7.97 22.55 -14.95
N TYR A 214 8.82 21.51 -14.99
CA TYR A 214 9.92 21.35 -14.04
C TYR A 214 10.95 22.47 -14.21
N LYS A 215 11.42 22.71 -15.45
CA LYS A 215 12.34 23.79 -15.79
C LYS A 215 11.86 25.15 -15.27
N LYS A 216 10.61 25.51 -15.56
CA LYS A 216 10.03 26.77 -15.07
C LYS A 216 10.08 26.88 -13.54
N LYS A 217 9.85 25.77 -12.83
CA LYS A 217 9.90 25.75 -11.36
C LYS A 217 11.33 25.87 -10.82
N VAL A 218 12.30 25.25 -11.49
CA VAL A 218 13.73 25.42 -11.19
C VAL A 218 14.14 26.88 -11.41
N ASP A 219 13.79 27.48 -12.54
CA ASP A 219 14.08 28.89 -12.82
C ASP A 219 13.52 29.80 -11.71
N GLU A 220 12.23 29.66 -11.37
CA GLU A 220 11.57 30.44 -10.33
C GLU A 220 12.24 30.30 -8.94
N VAL A 221 12.61 29.07 -8.55
CA VAL A 221 13.26 28.84 -7.26
C VAL A 221 14.69 29.37 -7.26
N MET A 222 15.45 29.12 -8.32
CA MET A 222 16.86 29.49 -8.41
C MET A 222 17.06 31.01 -8.56
N ASP A 223 16.18 31.71 -9.27
CA ASP A 223 16.21 33.18 -9.36
C ASP A 223 16.01 33.85 -7.99
N ASN A 224 15.13 33.27 -7.16
CA ASN A 224 14.92 33.75 -5.79
C ASN A 224 16.08 33.35 -4.86
N PHE A 225 16.69 32.19 -5.10
CA PHE A 225 17.82 31.69 -4.31
C PHE A 225 19.11 32.46 -4.60
N SER A 226 19.39 32.81 -5.87
CA SER A 226 20.59 33.58 -6.25
C SER A 226 20.61 34.97 -5.64
N ALA A 227 19.44 35.60 -5.48
CA ALA A 227 19.32 36.87 -4.78
C ALA A 227 19.76 36.76 -3.29
N TYR A 228 19.52 35.61 -2.65
CA TYR A 228 19.91 35.35 -1.26
C TYR A 228 21.41 35.02 -1.13
N TYR A 229 21.96 34.17 -1.99
CA TYR A 229 23.39 33.85 -1.99
C TYR A 229 24.16 34.79 -2.92
N SER A 230 24.36 36.04 -2.48
CA SER A 230 25.15 37.07 -3.18
C SER A 230 26.62 36.69 -3.46
N GLY A 231 27.04 35.49 -3.06
CA GLY A 231 28.36 34.91 -3.32
C GLY A 231 28.44 34.04 -4.57
N PHE A 232 27.31 33.72 -5.22
CA PHE A 232 27.32 33.03 -6.52
C PHE A 232 27.28 34.06 -7.65
N ASP A 233 28.19 33.92 -8.61
CA ASP A 233 28.10 34.63 -9.88
C ASP A 233 27.00 34.03 -10.76
N GLU A 234 26.62 34.79 -11.81
CA GLU A 234 25.56 34.43 -12.74
C GLU A 234 25.82 33.07 -13.42
N ASP A 235 27.07 32.82 -13.84
CA ASP A 235 27.50 31.57 -14.47
C ASP A 235 27.27 30.37 -13.54
N THR A 236 27.61 30.50 -12.25
CA THR A 236 27.40 29.45 -11.25
C THR A 236 25.92 29.13 -11.07
N VAL A 237 25.06 30.15 -11.03
CA VAL A 237 23.60 29.95 -10.91
C VAL A 237 23.04 29.24 -12.14
N GLU A 238 23.49 29.62 -13.34
CA GLU A 238 23.10 28.97 -14.59
C GLU A 238 23.55 27.50 -14.64
N ASP A 239 24.78 27.21 -14.22
CA ASP A 239 25.30 25.84 -14.14
C ASP A 239 24.50 24.98 -13.16
N LEU A 240 24.15 25.52 -11.98
CA LEU A 240 23.28 24.82 -11.02
C LEU A 240 21.90 24.55 -11.61
N LYS A 241 21.24 25.54 -12.22
CA LYS A 241 19.94 25.35 -12.90
C LYS A 241 20.03 24.23 -13.92
N LYS A 242 21.07 24.27 -14.76
CA LYS A 242 21.30 23.27 -15.80
C LYS A 242 21.48 21.87 -15.19
N SER A 243 22.28 21.73 -14.14
CA SER A 243 22.48 20.43 -13.47
C SER A 243 21.17 19.81 -12.97
N TYR A 244 20.26 20.61 -12.38
CA TYR A 244 18.97 20.11 -11.92
C TYR A 244 18.05 19.70 -13.07
N ILE A 245 18.07 20.46 -14.18
CA ILE A 245 17.29 20.16 -15.37
C ILE A 245 17.81 18.89 -16.06
N ASP A 246 19.13 18.75 -16.21
CA ASP A 246 19.78 17.59 -16.81
C ASP A 246 19.51 16.34 -15.97
N TRP A 247 19.72 16.40 -14.64
CA TRP A 247 19.37 15.33 -13.72
C TRP A 247 17.90 14.92 -13.84
N TYR A 248 16.99 15.91 -13.91
CA TYR A 248 15.58 15.63 -14.13
C TYR A 248 15.33 14.98 -15.49
N ASN A 249 16.02 15.34 -16.55
CA ASN A 249 15.84 14.69 -17.85
C ASN A 249 16.34 13.24 -17.82
N ASP A 250 17.51 12.99 -17.24
CA ASP A 250 18.11 11.66 -17.11
C ASP A 250 17.22 10.71 -16.30
N MET A 251 16.60 11.22 -15.23
CA MET A 251 15.58 10.47 -14.48
C MET A 251 14.42 9.97 -15.36
N GLY A 252 14.23 10.51 -16.57
CA GLY A 252 13.13 10.17 -17.48
C GLY A 252 13.40 8.88 -18.24
N GLU A 253 14.68 8.50 -18.30
CA GLU A 253 15.18 7.30 -18.95
C GLU A 253 15.11 6.09 -18.02
N TYR A 254 14.94 6.32 -16.71
CA TYR A 254 14.90 5.28 -15.70
C TYR A 254 13.51 4.65 -15.51
N GLN A 255 13.51 3.38 -15.12
CA GLN A 255 12.31 2.68 -14.67
C GLN A 255 12.31 2.57 -13.14
N TYR A 256 11.25 3.09 -12.53
CA TYR A 256 11.03 3.00 -11.09
C TYR A 256 9.99 1.94 -10.79
N LYS A 257 10.40 0.88 -10.10
CA LYS A 257 9.50 -0.19 -9.62
C LYS A 257 9.46 -0.16 -8.11
N TYR A 258 8.37 -0.66 -7.53
CA TYR A 258 8.30 -0.79 -6.09
C TYR A 258 7.72 -2.12 -5.63
N LYS A 259 8.14 -2.50 -4.43
CA LYS A 259 7.68 -3.68 -3.71
C LYS A 259 7.18 -3.25 -2.33
N LYS A 260 6.03 -3.78 -1.92
CA LYS A 260 5.47 -3.54 -0.59
C LYS A 260 5.36 -4.88 0.14
N SER A 261 5.93 -4.94 1.34
CA SER A 261 5.83 -6.10 2.23
C SER A 261 5.54 -5.61 3.65
N GLY A 262 4.31 -5.77 4.12
CA GLY A 262 3.89 -5.27 5.43
C GLY A 262 4.11 -3.76 5.58
N THR A 263 5.00 -3.39 6.50
CA THR A 263 5.41 -2.01 6.80
C THR A 263 6.66 -1.56 6.05
N THR A 264 7.16 -2.36 5.10
CA THR A 264 8.33 -2.02 4.28
C THR A 264 7.93 -1.71 2.84
N LEU A 265 8.47 -0.62 2.31
CA LEU A 265 8.38 -0.23 0.90
C LEU A 265 9.80 -0.20 0.34
N THR A 266 10.04 -0.92 -0.75
CA THR A 266 11.29 -0.84 -1.50
C THR A 266 11.03 -0.21 -2.85
N ILE A 267 11.82 0.79 -3.22
CA ILE A 267 11.84 1.40 -4.54
C ILE A 267 13.13 0.98 -5.21
N GLU A 268 13.02 0.45 -6.43
CA GLU A 268 14.12 -0.01 -7.25
C GLU A 268 14.17 0.81 -8.52
N THR A 269 15.33 1.40 -8.81
CA THR A 269 15.58 2.20 -9.99
C THR A 269 16.43 1.41 -10.97
N TYR A 270 15.97 1.31 -12.22
CA TYR A 270 16.66 0.60 -13.29
C TYR A 270 17.05 1.55 -14.41
N ASN A 271 18.27 1.42 -14.92
CA ASN A 271 18.72 2.17 -16.09
C ASN A 271 18.05 1.64 -17.39
N GLU A 272 18.31 2.31 -18.52
CA GLU A 272 17.74 1.95 -19.83
C GLU A 272 18.04 0.50 -20.27
N LYS A 273 19.18 -0.05 -19.81
CA LYS A 273 19.59 -1.43 -20.10
C LYS A 273 18.89 -2.45 -19.19
N GLY A 274 18.05 -2.00 -18.26
CA GLY A 274 17.35 -2.83 -17.29
C GLY A 274 18.22 -3.30 -16.11
N LYS A 275 19.38 -2.68 -15.88
CA LYS A 275 20.24 -2.98 -14.72
C LYS A 275 19.73 -2.18 -13.51
N LEU A 276 19.65 -2.83 -12.35
CA LEU A 276 19.36 -2.16 -11.08
C LEU A 276 20.53 -1.25 -10.73
N ILE A 277 20.25 0.04 -10.52
CA ILE A 277 21.26 1.07 -10.23
C ILE A 277 21.03 1.77 -8.89
N ASP A 278 19.83 1.67 -8.33
CA ASP A 278 19.52 2.24 -7.03
C ASP A 278 18.41 1.45 -6.33
N GLU A 279 18.50 1.34 -5.02
CA GLU A 279 17.54 0.67 -4.15
C GLU A 279 17.36 1.46 -2.86
N MET A 280 16.16 2.00 -2.67
CA MET A 280 15.73 2.70 -1.46
C MET A 280 14.73 1.85 -0.68
N VAL A 281 14.93 1.70 0.63
CA VAL A 281 14.05 0.95 1.53
C VAL A 281 13.49 1.88 2.60
N PHE A 282 12.17 1.91 2.67
CA PHE A 282 11.42 2.76 3.58
C PHE A 282 10.61 1.93 4.58
N LYS A 283 10.46 2.49 5.77
CA LYS A 283 9.56 2.02 6.83
C LYS A 283 8.30 2.88 6.85
N ARG A 284 7.13 2.24 6.94
CA ARG A 284 5.86 2.92 7.13
C ARG A 284 5.80 3.56 8.52
N LEU A 285 5.48 4.85 8.57
CA LEU A 285 5.25 5.56 9.82
C LEU A 285 3.81 5.32 10.33
N SER A 286 3.66 5.24 11.65
CA SER A 286 2.34 5.30 12.28
C SER A 286 1.69 6.67 12.06
N SER A 287 0.38 6.79 12.30
CA SER A 287 -0.33 8.06 12.13
C SER A 287 0.28 9.21 12.95
N ASN A 288 0.76 8.93 14.16
CA ASN A 288 1.37 9.93 15.03
C ASN A 288 2.79 10.31 14.56
N GLU A 289 3.61 9.33 14.19
CA GLU A 289 4.95 9.57 13.64
C GLU A 289 4.86 10.35 12.31
N ALA A 290 3.94 9.97 11.43
CA ALA A 290 3.69 10.64 10.16
C ALA A 290 3.32 12.12 10.35
N LYS A 291 2.38 12.42 11.26
CA LYS A 291 1.99 13.80 11.58
C LYS A 291 3.15 14.61 12.12
N LYS A 292 3.97 14.01 13.00
CA LYS A 292 5.16 14.66 13.55
C LYS A 292 6.18 14.96 12.45
N MET A 293 6.54 13.96 11.64
CA MET A 293 7.49 14.07 10.53
C MET A 293 7.11 15.20 9.56
N VAL A 294 5.85 15.21 9.10
CA VAL A 294 5.37 16.25 8.19
C VAL A 294 5.36 17.63 8.86
N SER A 295 4.89 17.74 10.10
CA SER A 295 4.84 19.02 10.82
C SER A 295 6.23 19.58 11.11
N ASP A 296 7.20 18.73 11.41
CA ASP A 296 8.58 19.17 11.62
C ASP A 296 9.19 19.66 10.31
N TYR A 297 9.04 18.90 9.22
CA TYR A 297 9.46 19.34 7.89
C TYR A 297 8.83 20.69 7.49
N GLU A 298 7.52 20.87 7.67
CA GLU A 298 6.83 22.13 7.33
C GLU A 298 7.40 23.33 8.09
N LYS A 299 7.71 23.17 9.39
CA LYS A 299 8.34 24.23 10.19
C LYS A 299 9.75 24.55 9.71
N ILE A 300 10.53 23.53 9.35
CA ILE A 300 11.89 23.70 8.85
C ILE A 300 11.85 24.42 7.50
N GLU A 301 10.98 23.98 6.58
CA GLU A 301 10.77 24.63 5.27
C GLU A 301 10.30 26.09 5.44
N GLU A 302 9.37 26.36 6.35
CA GLU A 302 8.92 27.73 6.62
C GLU A 302 10.06 28.62 7.11
N ASN A 303 10.89 28.12 8.03
CA ASN A 303 12.06 28.85 8.54
C ASN A 303 13.10 29.05 7.43
N PHE A 304 13.36 28.03 6.63
CA PHE A 304 14.20 28.10 5.44
C PHE A 304 13.73 29.23 4.51
N ARG A 305 12.46 29.21 4.09
CA ARG A 305 11.84 30.24 3.24
C ARG A 305 11.89 31.64 3.85
N LYS A 306 11.68 31.78 5.17
CA LYS A 306 11.81 33.07 5.86
C LYS A 306 13.21 33.63 5.74
N LYS A 307 14.24 32.81 5.94
CA LYS A 307 15.64 33.22 5.71
C LYS A 307 15.83 33.71 4.27
N TYR A 308 15.32 33.00 3.26
CA TYR A 308 15.35 33.48 1.86
C TYR A 308 14.69 34.85 1.69
N SER A 309 13.49 35.04 2.23
CA SER A 309 12.74 36.29 2.06
C SER A 309 13.36 37.50 2.76
N GLN A 310 14.00 37.33 3.91
CA GLN A 310 14.52 38.43 4.73
C GLN A 310 15.75 39.13 4.13
N TYR A 311 16.49 38.47 3.23
CA TYR A 311 17.66 39.06 2.57
C TYR A 311 17.36 39.64 1.18
N ASN A 312 16.18 39.34 0.59
CA ASN A 312 15.72 39.98 -0.64
C ASN A 312 15.28 41.45 -0.45
N GLU A 313 15.23 41.94 0.80
CA GLU A 313 14.87 43.34 1.14
C GLU A 313 16.09 44.27 1.32
N TYR A 314 17.31 43.76 1.14
CA TYR A 314 18.56 44.53 1.18
C TYR A 314 19.20 44.68 -0.21
#